data_AF-A0A660TIJ3-F1
#
_entry.id   AF-A0A660TIJ3-F1
#
_cell.length_a   1.000
_cell.length_b   1.000
_cell.length_c   1.000
_cell.angle_alpha   90.00
_cell.angle_beta   90.00
_cell.angle_gamma   90.00
#
_symmetry.space_group_name_H-M   'P 1'
#
loop_
_entity.id
_entity.type
_entity.pdbx_description
1 polymer ?
#
loop_
_entity_poly.entity_id
_entity_poly.type
_entity_poly.pdbx_seq_one_letter_code
_entity_poly.pdbx_strand_id
1 'polypeptide(L)'
;MPYKLLFIWVEGDDDKRFFDKILLLKFQEKYDTVKVIKYAEMKRGKVDNFIKSIKAMGADYIYLTDINDSPCITAKKKEIQSKYKNIDNDKMIVVVKEIEGWYLAGLDNKVCKQFKIDSFANTDNVTKEKFNALIPKKFTSRVDFISEILKNFSIEIAKQKNNSFQYFAKKYDC
;
A
#
# COMPACT_ATOMS: atom_id res chain seq x y z
N MET A 1 -22.20 9.61 17.25
CA MET A 1 -21.86 8.50 16.34
C MET A 1 -20.97 7.51 17.09
N PRO A 2 -21.02 6.21 16.81
CA PRO A 2 -20.08 5.26 17.40
C PRO A 2 -18.67 5.58 16.91
N TYR A 3 -17.69 5.50 17.81
CA TYR A 3 -16.27 5.72 17.51
C TYR A 3 -15.78 4.70 16.48
N LYS A 4 -15.18 5.17 15.38
CA LYS A 4 -14.73 4.37 14.24
C LYS A 4 -13.21 4.26 14.23
N LEU A 5 -12.73 3.03 14.36
CA LEU A 5 -11.31 2.69 14.34
C LEU A 5 -10.97 1.89 13.07
N LEU A 6 -9.92 2.29 12.37
CA LEU A 6 -9.37 1.60 11.21
C LEU A 6 -7.96 1.09 11.47
N PHE A 7 -7.68 -0.16 11.13
CA PHE A 7 -6.34 -0.74 11.13
C PHE A 7 -5.86 -1.04 9.70
N ILE A 8 -4.76 -0.46 9.27
CA ILE A 8 -4.16 -0.72 7.96
C ILE A 8 -2.92 -1.59 8.16
N TRP A 9 -2.96 -2.79 7.63
CA TRP A 9 -1.87 -3.76 7.71
C TRP A 9 -1.00 -3.68 6.46
N VAL A 10 0.30 -3.48 6.67
CA VAL A 10 1.30 -3.35 5.60
C VAL A 10 2.51 -4.24 5.88
N GLU A 11 3.31 -4.55 4.85
CA GLU A 11 4.45 -5.46 4.99
C GLU A 11 5.59 -4.79 5.76
N GLY A 12 6.03 -3.60 5.32
CA GLY A 12 7.24 -2.95 5.81
C GLY A 12 7.12 -1.46 6.17
N ASP A 13 8.27 -0.85 6.46
CA ASP A 13 8.37 0.56 6.84
C ASP A 13 8.10 1.54 5.69
N ASP A 14 8.52 1.19 4.47
CA ASP A 14 8.27 2.03 3.29
C ASP A 14 6.77 2.16 3.00
N ASP A 15 6.05 1.05 3.08
CA ASP A 15 4.60 1.01 2.91
C ASP A 15 3.93 1.84 4.00
N LYS A 16 4.36 1.67 5.25
CA LYS A 16 3.84 2.47 6.37
C LYS A 16 4.00 3.96 6.10
N ARG A 17 5.17 4.41 5.61
CA ARG A 17 5.41 5.82 5.25
C ARG A 17 4.46 6.29 4.16
N PHE A 18 4.21 5.46 3.16
CA PHE A 18 3.25 5.78 2.10
C PHE A 18 1.84 6.02 2.65
N PHE A 19 1.33 5.10 3.46
CA PHE A 19 0.00 5.24 4.06
C PHE A 19 -0.08 6.45 5.00
N ASP A 20 0.93 6.63 5.87
CA ASP A 20 0.99 7.76 6.80
C ASP A 20 0.99 9.12 6.08
N LYS A 21 1.63 9.22 4.91
CA LYS A 21 1.77 10.48 4.17
C LYS A 21 0.64 10.76 3.19
N ILE A 22 0.19 9.74 2.46
CA ILE A 22 -0.72 9.93 1.33
C ILE A 22 -2.17 9.67 1.72
N LEU A 23 -2.41 8.61 2.51
CA LEU A 23 -3.75 8.07 2.70
C LEU A 23 -4.31 8.34 4.10
N LEU A 24 -3.45 8.63 5.09
CA LEU A 24 -3.87 8.87 6.47
C LEU A 24 -4.90 10.01 6.55
N LEU A 25 -4.65 11.14 5.89
CA LEU A 25 -5.57 12.27 5.86
C LEU A 25 -6.93 11.88 5.28
N LYS A 26 -6.94 11.10 4.18
CA LYS A 26 -8.18 10.61 3.54
C LYS A 26 -8.98 9.68 4.44
N PHE A 27 -8.31 8.83 5.21
CA PHE A 27 -8.99 7.95 6.16
C PHE A 27 -9.45 8.68 7.42
N GLN A 28 -8.73 9.72 7.87
CA GLN A 28 -9.14 10.53 9.02
C GLN A 28 -10.42 11.34 8.76
N GLU A 29 -10.80 11.57 7.50
CA GLU A 29 -12.12 12.13 7.16
C GLU A 29 -13.28 11.16 7.47
N LYS A 30 -13.00 9.85 7.56
CA LYS A 30 -14.01 8.77 7.68
C LYS A 30 -13.95 8.00 8.99
N TYR A 31 -12.80 8.04 9.67
CA TYR A 31 -12.48 7.30 10.88
C TYR A 31 -11.91 8.24 11.94
N ASP A 32 -12.37 8.08 13.18
CA ASP A 32 -11.87 8.85 14.32
C ASP A 32 -10.40 8.51 14.63
N THR A 33 -9.97 7.29 14.33
CA THR A 33 -8.58 6.87 14.48
C THR A 33 -8.19 5.84 13.42
N VAL A 34 -6.99 6.04 12.87
CA VAL A 34 -6.38 5.16 11.88
C VAL A 34 -5.03 4.71 12.41
N LYS A 35 -4.78 3.40 12.41
CA LYS A 35 -3.52 2.80 12.88
C LYS A 35 -2.90 1.97 11.77
N VAL A 36 -1.67 2.29 11.39
CA VAL A 36 -0.90 1.50 10.42
C VAL A 36 0.00 0.52 11.16
N ILE A 37 -0.15 -0.78 10.89
CA ILE A 37 0.54 -1.89 11.55
C ILE A 37 1.40 -2.65 10.54
N LYS A 38 2.68 -2.86 10.85
CA LYS A 38 3.58 -3.71 10.08
C LYS A 38 3.42 -5.17 10.51
N TYR A 39 3.21 -6.09 9.58
CA TYR A 39 3.03 -7.51 9.93
C TYR A 39 4.19 -8.42 9.54
N ALA A 40 5.14 -8.01 8.68
CA ALA A 40 6.18 -8.93 8.19
C ALA A 40 7.05 -9.49 9.33
N GLU A 41 7.29 -8.69 10.37
CA GLU A 41 8.08 -9.09 11.55
C GLU A 41 7.24 -9.80 12.62
N MET A 42 5.92 -9.91 12.44
CA MET A 42 5.03 -10.51 13.42
C MET A 42 4.89 -12.01 13.21
N LYS A 43 4.91 -12.77 14.32
CA LYS A 43 4.56 -14.20 14.28
C LYS A 43 3.14 -14.37 13.72
N ARG A 44 2.98 -15.36 12.83
CA ARG A 44 1.69 -15.67 12.16
C ARG A 44 0.49 -15.70 13.12
N GLY A 45 0.59 -16.43 14.22
CA GLY A 45 -0.50 -16.53 15.21
C GLY A 45 -0.81 -15.19 15.90
N LYS A 46 0.17 -14.29 16.02
CA LYS A 46 -0.06 -12.94 16.56
C LYS A 46 -0.89 -12.10 15.60
N VAL A 47 -0.60 -12.15 14.30
CA VAL A 47 -1.39 -11.45 13.27
C VAL A 47 -2.83 -11.96 13.26
N ASP A 48 -3.02 -13.28 13.22
CA ASP A 48 -4.35 -13.90 13.19
C ASP A 48 -5.19 -13.54 14.43
N ASN A 49 -4.58 -13.61 15.63
CA ASN A 49 -5.24 -13.22 16.88
C ASN A 49 -5.56 -11.72 16.93
N PHE A 50 -4.70 -10.87 16.37
CA PHE A 50 -4.97 -9.43 16.32
C PHE A 50 -6.16 -9.15 15.41
N ILE A 51 -6.23 -9.76 14.23
CA ILE A 51 -7.38 -9.64 13.32
C ILE A 51 -8.66 -10.10 14.03
N LYS A 52 -8.62 -11.22 14.77
CA LYS A 52 -9.74 -11.68 15.60
C LYS A 52 -10.19 -10.61 16.60
N SER A 53 -9.25 -9.95 17.29
CA SER A 53 -9.56 -8.89 18.24
C SER A 53 -10.16 -7.65 17.59
N ILE A 54 -9.66 -7.23 16.41
CA ILE A 54 -10.22 -6.12 15.62
C ILE A 54 -11.70 -6.38 15.30
N LYS A 55 -12.02 -7.61 14.89
CA LYS A 55 -13.39 -8.01 14.58
C LYS A 55 -14.26 -8.00 15.83
N ALA A 56 -13.77 -8.54 16.95
CA ALA A 56 -14.50 -8.59 18.22
C ALA A 56 -14.83 -7.19 18.77
N MET A 57 -13.97 -6.19 18.53
CA MET A 57 -14.22 -4.81 18.94
C MET A 57 -15.08 -4.01 17.95
N GLY A 58 -15.48 -4.60 16.82
CA GLY A 58 -16.25 -3.91 15.77
C GLY A 58 -15.46 -2.84 15.02
N ALA A 59 -14.12 -2.91 15.01
CA ALA A 59 -13.25 -2.02 14.25
C ALA A 59 -13.08 -2.52 12.81
N ASP A 60 -12.75 -1.60 11.89
CA ASP A 60 -12.48 -1.95 10.51
C ASP A 60 -10.97 -2.18 10.27
N TYR A 61 -10.63 -2.90 9.21
CA TYR A 61 -9.25 -3.07 8.80
C TYR A 61 -9.07 -3.26 7.29
N ILE A 62 -7.86 -2.96 6.82
CA ILE A 62 -7.41 -3.21 5.45
C ILE A 62 -6.14 -4.03 5.55
N TYR A 63 -6.05 -5.12 4.78
CA TYR A 63 -4.86 -5.95 4.69
C TYR A 63 -4.22 -5.84 3.32
N LEU A 64 -3.07 -5.16 3.24
CA LEU A 64 -2.33 -4.96 2.01
C LEU A 64 -1.21 -5.99 1.86
N THR A 65 -1.02 -6.48 0.65
CA THR A 65 0.07 -7.39 0.29
C THR A 65 0.37 -7.31 -1.20
N ASP A 66 1.59 -7.66 -1.56
CA ASP A 66 2.00 -7.77 -2.96
C ASP A 66 1.57 -9.13 -3.55
N ILE A 67 1.18 -9.13 -4.83
CA ILE A 67 0.90 -10.39 -5.54
C ILE A 67 2.19 -11.23 -5.73
N ASN A 68 3.34 -10.56 -5.90
CA ASN A 68 4.63 -11.15 -6.21
C ASN A 68 4.53 -12.11 -7.42
N ASP A 69 4.81 -13.39 -7.20
CA ASP A 69 4.76 -14.44 -8.22
C ASP A 69 3.48 -15.30 -8.15
N SER A 70 2.47 -14.85 -7.39
CA SER A 70 1.18 -15.55 -7.36
C SER A 70 0.51 -15.46 -8.74
N PRO A 71 -0.08 -16.56 -9.25
CA PRO A 71 -0.60 -16.60 -10.61
C PRO A 71 -1.80 -15.67 -10.84
N CYS A 72 -2.54 -15.35 -9.76
CA CYS A 72 -3.62 -14.37 -9.80
C CYS A 72 -3.97 -13.86 -8.39
N ILE A 73 -4.74 -12.76 -8.33
CA ILE A 73 -5.24 -12.16 -7.09
C ILE A 73 -6.01 -13.19 -6.24
N THR A 74 -6.84 -14.02 -6.87
CA THR A 74 -7.63 -15.05 -6.18
C THR A 74 -6.73 -16.09 -5.51
N ALA A 75 -5.67 -16.53 -6.19
CA ALA A 75 -4.71 -17.47 -5.62
C ALA A 75 -3.98 -16.85 -4.42
N LYS A 76 -3.56 -15.58 -4.53
CA LYS A 76 -2.92 -14.84 -3.43
C LYS A 76 -3.84 -14.73 -2.21
N LYS A 77 -5.11 -14.37 -2.42
CA LYS A 77 -6.09 -14.28 -1.34
C LYS A 77 -6.32 -15.63 -0.64
N LYS A 78 -6.41 -16.73 -1.40
CA LYS A 78 -6.52 -18.08 -0.82
C LYS A 78 -5.28 -18.46 -0.01
N GLU A 79 -4.09 -18.14 -0.50
CA GLU A 79 -2.82 -18.34 0.22
C GLU A 79 -2.88 -17.63 1.59
N ILE A 80 -3.31 -16.37 1.62
CA ILE A 80 -3.38 -15.57 2.85
C ILE A 80 -4.48 -16.10 3.79
N GLN A 81 -5.64 -16.51 3.28
CA GLN A 81 -6.69 -17.13 4.10
C GLN A 81 -6.24 -18.46 4.70
N SER A 82 -5.41 -19.24 3.99
CA SER A 82 -4.80 -20.44 4.57
C SER A 82 -3.81 -20.11 5.69
N LYS A 83 -3.19 -18.92 5.64
CA LYS A 83 -2.27 -18.41 6.66
C LYS A 83 -3.04 -17.83 7.87
N TYR A 84 -4.07 -17.03 7.67
CA TYR A 84 -4.81 -16.35 8.74
C TYR A 84 -6.27 -16.75 8.68
N LYS A 85 -6.72 -17.54 9.66
CA LYS A 85 -8.08 -18.10 9.67
C LYS A 85 -9.16 -17.02 9.87
N ASN A 86 -8.81 -15.92 10.53
CA ASN A 86 -9.76 -14.87 10.88
C ASN A 86 -9.85 -13.76 9.82
N ILE A 87 -9.02 -13.79 8.78
CA ILE A 87 -8.97 -12.74 7.75
C ILE A 87 -10.16 -12.80 6.79
N ASP A 88 -10.72 -11.63 6.48
CA ASP A 88 -11.87 -11.48 5.61
C ASP A 88 -11.43 -11.15 4.18
N ASN A 89 -12.05 -11.83 3.20
CA ASN A 89 -11.65 -11.77 1.80
C ASN A 89 -11.79 -10.36 1.19
N ASP A 90 -12.83 -9.65 1.61
CA ASP A 90 -13.16 -8.30 1.19
C ASP A 90 -12.26 -7.24 1.85
N LYS A 91 -11.58 -7.55 2.96
CA LYS A 91 -10.63 -6.63 3.60
C LYS A 91 -9.22 -6.72 3.02
N MET A 92 -8.94 -7.71 2.18
CA MET A 92 -7.65 -7.86 1.49
C MET A 92 -7.56 -7.03 0.20
N ILE A 93 -6.47 -6.29 0.08
CA ILE A 93 -6.03 -5.57 -1.12
C ILE A 93 -4.72 -6.18 -1.59
N VAL A 94 -4.72 -6.65 -2.84
CA VAL A 94 -3.55 -7.24 -3.46
C VAL A 94 -3.01 -6.24 -4.48
N VAL A 95 -1.77 -5.83 -4.30
CA VAL A 95 -1.07 -4.95 -5.24
C VAL A 95 -0.61 -5.76 -6.45
N VAL A 96 -0.88 -5.27 -7.67
CA VAL A 96 -0.36 -5.88 -8.89
C VAL A 96 1.15 -5.65 -8.97
N LYS A 97 1.87 -6.74 -9.22
CA LYS A 97 3.29 -6.94 -8.98
C LYS A 97 3.70 -6.60 -7.54
N GLU A 98 4.05 -5.34 -7.26
CA GLU A 98 4.59 -4.89 -5.97
C GLU A 98 4.23 -3.41 -5.69
N ILE A 99 4.21 -3.00 -4.42
CA ILE A 99 3.83 -1.64 -3.97
C ILE A 99 4.74 -0.54 -4.50
N GLU A 100 5.97 -0.84 -4.93
CA GLU A 100 6.85 0.13 -5.59
C GLU A 100 6.23 0.73 -6.86
N GLY A 101 5.36 -0.02 -7.54
CA GLY A 101 4.55 0.50 -8.63
C GLY A 101 3.63 1.64 -8.19
N TRP A 102 3.09 1.59 -6.97
CA TRP A 102 2.28 2.67 -6.42
C TRP A 102 3.09 3.93 -6.21
N TYR A 103 4.31 3.85 -5.66
CA TYR A 103 5.16 5.02 -5.41
C TYR A 103 5.40 5.83 -6.69
N LEU A 104 5.73 5.15 -7.79
CA LEU A 104 5.97 5.82 -9.07
C LEU A 104 4.67 6.30 -9.75
N ALA A 105 3.54 5.65 -9.47
CA ALA A 105 2.26 5.97 -10.11
C ALA A 105 1.82 7.42 -9.83
N GLY A 106 2.17 7.97 -8.67
CA GLY A 106 1.77 9.34 -8.30
C GLY A 106 2.60 10.46 -8.92
N LEU A 107 3.65 10.14 -9.69
CA LEU A 107 4.54 11.14 -10.27
C LEU A 107 4.08 11.59 -11.66
N ASP A 108 4.03 12.89 -11.88
CA ASP A 108 3.85 13.46 -13.21
C ASP A 108 5.18 13.53 -14.01
N ASN A 109 5.08 13.89 -15.29
CA ASN A 109 6.24 13.98 -16.17
C ASN A 109 7.23 15.08 -15.75
N LYS A 110 6.77 16.14 -15.08
CA LYS A 110 7.62 17.24 -14.62
C LYS A 110 8.49 16.79 -13.45
N VAL A 111 7.90 16.09 -12.48
CA VAL A 111 8.61 15.53 -11.33
C VAL A 111 9.57 14.43 -11.76
N CYS A 112 9.17 13.53 -12.67
CA CYS A 112 10.07 12.53 -13.25
C CYS A 112 11.32 13.19 -13.87
N LYS A 113 11.14 14.25 -14.67
CA LYS A 113 12.26 15.03 -15.24
C LYS A 113 13.15 15.65 -14.17
N GLN A 114 12.56 16.26 -13.13
CA GLN A 114 13.31 16.83 -12.00
C GLN A 114 14.11 15.75 -11.24
N PHE A 115 13.54 14.56 -11.11
CA PHE A 115 14.19 13.44 -10.47
C PHE A 115 15.24 12.78 -11.37
N LYS A 116 15.22 13.04 -12.68
CA LYS A 116 16.06 12.38 -13.70
C LYS A 116 15.76 10.87 -13.78
N ILE A 117 14.48 10.53 -13.73
CA ILE A 117 13.97 9.17 -13.95
C ILE A 117 13.01 9.18 -15.14
N ASP A 118 12.83 8.03 -15.76
CA ASP A 118 11.86 7.87 -16.84
C ASP A 118 10.43 8.09 -16.33
N SER A 119 9.59 8.69 -17.18
CA SER A 119 8.17 8.77 -16.92
C SER A 119 7.49 7.46 -17.29
N PHE A 120 6.65 6.95 -16.39
CA PHE A 120 5.86 5.74 -16.63
C PHE A 120 4.44 6.11 -17.05
N ALA A 121 3.95 5.51 -18.13
CA ALA A 121 2.53 5.55 -18.50
C ALA A 121 1.71 4.53 -17.69
N ASN A 122 2.32 3.39 -17.36
CA ASN A 122 1.77 2.33 -16.51
C ASN A 122 2.86 1.81 -15.57
N THR A 123 2.52 1.56 -14.30
CA THR A 123 3.45 1.06 -13.27
C THR A 123 3.06 -0.29 -12.66
N ASP A 124 2.08 -1.01 -13.22
CA ASP A 124 1.57 -2.29 -12.69
C ASP A 124 2.65 -3.36 -12.57
N ASN A 125 3.65 -3.34 -13.45
CA ASN A 125 4.70 -4.36 -13.51
C ASN A 125 6.05 -3.84 -12.98
N VAL A 126 6.04 -2.76 -12.20
CA VAL A 126 7.26 -2.28 -11.53
C VAL A 126 7.56 -3.19 -10.35
N THR A 127 8.75 -3.79 -10.36
CA THR A 127 9.29 -4.54 -9.21
C THR A 127 10.18 -3.64 -8.35
N LYS A 128 10.50 -4.12 -7.15
CA LYS A 128 11.45 -3.53 -6.21
C LYS A 128 12.84 -3.38 -6.80
N GLU A 129 13.31 -4.35 -7.56
CA GLU A 129 14.61 -4.27 -8.25
C GLU A 129 14.59 -3.17 -9.30
N LYS A 130 13.52 -3.10 -10.12
CA LYS A 130 13.36 -2.04 -11.11
C LYS A 130 13.27 -0.67 -10.44
N PHE A 131 12.51 -0.55 -9.36
CA PHE A 131 12.41 0.67 -8.57
C PHE A 131 13.78 1.09 -8.01
N ASN A 132 14.52 0.15 -7.41
CA ASN A 132 15.83 0.42 -6.85
C ASN A 132 16.86 0.83 -7.92
N ALA A 133 16.79 0.23 -9.11
CA ALA A 133 17.65 0.60 -10.23
C ALA A 133 17.36 2.02 -10.77
N LEU A 134 16.14 2.53 -10.57
CA LEU A 134 15.79 3.89 -10.97
C LEU A 134 16.34 4.96 -10.02
N ILE A 135 16.73 4.60 -8.79
CA ILE A 135 17.13 5.57 -7.76
C ILE A 135 18.35 6.38 -8.24
N PRO A 136 18.18 7.67 -8.52
CA PRO A 136 19.29 8.49 -8.99
C PRO A 136 20.34 8.70 -7.90
N LYS A 137 21.63 8.74 -8.28
CA LYS A 137 22.77 8.92 -7.34
C LYS A 137 22.72 10.17 -6.45
N LYS A 138 21.87 11.15 -6.79
CA LYS A 138 21.68 12.37 -5.99
C LYS A 138 20.93 12.11 -4.68
N PHE A 139 20.17 11.03 -4.59
CA PHE A 139 19.47 10.65 -3.36
C PHE A 139 20.42 9.83 -2.49
N THR A 140 20.40 10.11 -1.20
CA THR A 140 21.31 9.51 -0.23
C THR A 140 20.93 8.07 0.13
N SER A 141 19.65 7.72 -0.06
CA SER A 141 19.11 6.39 0.23
C SER A 141 17.79 6.16 -0.49
N ARG A 142 17.32 4.91 -0.48
CA ARG A 142 15.96 4.56 -0.91
C ARG A 142 14.89 5.32 -0.11
N VAL A 143 15.10 5.49 1.20
CA VAL A 143 14.18 6.21 2.09
C VAL A 143 14.07 7.68 1.70
N ASP A 144 15.19 8.30 1.38
CA ASP A 144 15.28 9.68 0.91
C ASP A 144 14.51 9.84 -0.42
N PHE A 145 14.75 8.94 -1.37
CA PHE A 145 14.04 8.95 -2.64
C PHE A 145 12.51 8.77 -2.48
N ILE A 146 12.07 7.79 -1.67
CA ILE A 146 10.65 7.60 -1.38
C ILE A 146 10.08 8.86 -0.72
N SER A 147 10.77 9.46 0.24
CA SER A 147 10.30 10.67 0.90
C SER A 147 10.06 11.82 -0.09
N GLU A 148 10.94 12.00 -1.07
CA GLU A 148 10.79 13.00 -2.13
C GLU A 148 9.67 12.67 -3.11
N ILE A 149 9.45 11.39 -3.43
CA ILE A 149 8.28 10.93 -4.19
C ILE A 149 6.99 11.30 -3.45
N LEU A 150 6.87 10.98 -2.16
CA LEU A 150 5.66 11.20 -1.38
C LEU A 150 5.30 12.70 -1.26
N LYS A 151 6.29 13.59 -1.26
CA LYS A 151 6.05 15.05 -1.27
C LYS A 151 5.39 15.55 -2.56
N ASN A 152 5.59 14.85 -3.67
CA ASN A 152 5.10 15.24 -4.99
C ASN A 152 4.02 14.28 -5.51
N PHE A 153 3.46 13.45 -4.63
CA PHE A 153 2.56 12.38 -5.01
C PHE A 153 1.16 12.90 -5.31
N SER A 154 0.60 12.52 -6.46
CA SER A 154 -0.78 12.79 -6.82
C SER A 154 -1.61 11.50 -6.87
N ILE A 155 -2.66 11.43 -6.05
CA ILE A 155 -3.63 10.33 -6.05
C ILE A 155 -4.31 10.21 -7.43
N GLU A 156 -4.67 11.33 -8.06
CA GLU A 156 -5.35 11.33 -9.36
C GLU A 156 -4.46 10.79 -10.48
N ILE A 157 -3.17 11.12 -10.46
CA ILE A 157 -2.22 10.55 -11.44
C ILE A 157 -2.00 9.07 -11.14
N ALA A 158 -1.89 8.69 -9.86
CA ALA A 158 -1.71 7.30 -9.48
C ALA A 158 -2.89 6.41 -9.90
N LYS A 159 -4.13 6.91 -9.80
CA LYS A 159 -5.35 6.24 -10.31
C LYS A 159 -5.31 5.98 -11.82
N GLN A 160 -4.56 6.77 -12.59
CA GLN A 160 -4.45 6.60 -14.04
C GLN A 160 -3.33 5.63 -14.43
N LYS A 161 -2.24 5.60 -13.64
CA LYS A 161 -1.02 4.85 -13.98
C LYS A 161 -0.95 3.45 -13.38
N ASN A 162 -1.75 3.14 -12.35
CA ASN A 162 -1.69 1.86 -11.67
C ASN A 162 -3.08 1.31 -11.36
N ASN A 163 -3.37 0.11 -11.85
CA ASN A 163 -4.68 -0.53 -11.77
C ASN A 163 -5.02 -0.97 -10.34
N SER A 164 -4.07 -1.51 -9.57
CA SER A 164 -4.35 -1.89 -8.18
C SER A 164 -4.52 -0.67 -7.28
N PHE A 165 -3.78 0.42 -7.53
CA PHE A 165 -3.99 1.68 -6.81
C PHE A 165 -5.35 2.28 -7.16
N GLN A 166 -5.73 2.28 -8.44
CA GLN A 166 -7.05 2.74 -8.86
C GLN A 166 -8.16 1.97 -8.18
N TYR A 167 -8.06 0.63 -8.14
CA TYR A 167 -9.02 -0.22 -7.45
C TYR A 167 -9.09 0.12 -5.96
N PHE A 168 -7.94 0.27 -5.31
CA PHE A 168 -7.86 0.67 -3.90
C PHE A 168 -8.56 2.02 -3.65
N ALA A 169 -8.20 3.05 -4.42
CA ALA A 169 -8.73 4.38 -4.25
C ALA A 169 -10.24 4.45 -4.53
N LYS A 170 -10.75 3.74 -5.54
CA LYS A 170 -12.19 3.62 -5.78
C LYS A 170 -12.91 2.91 -4.63
N LYS A 171 -12.34 1.83 -4.11
CA LYS A 171 -12.95 1.01 -3.07
C LYS A 171 -13.10 1.75 -1.74
N TYR A 172 -12.11 2.58 -1.40
CA TYR A 172 -12.10 3.35 -0.15
C TYR A 172 -12.43 4.82 -0.34
N ASP A 173 -12.75 5.22 -1.57
CA ASP A 173 -13.11 6.58 -1.95
C ASP A 173 -12.04 7.59 -1.46
N CYS A 174 -10.81 7.35 -1.91
CA CYS A 174 -9.61 8.15 -1.64
C CYS A 174 -9.19 8.98 -2.86
#